data_AF-A0A317IEZ2-F1
#
_entry.id   AF-A0A317IEZ2-F1
#
_cell.length_a   1.000
_cell.length_b   1.000
_cell.length_c   1.000
_cell.angle_alpha   90.00
_cell.angle_beta   90.00
_cell.angle_gamma   90.00
#
_symmetry.space_group_name_H-M   'P 1'
#
loop_
_entity.id
_entity.type
_entity.pdbx_description
1 polymer ?
#
loop_
_entity_poly.entity_id
_entity_poly.type
_entity_poly.pdbx_seq_one_letter_code
_entity_poly.pdbx_strand_id
1 'polypeptide(L)'
;MADYEEERLSTNLTNRRSGNSRLPALLVAVGLLVLTLLLILPNWQITSLSAFTNTFQMPLAAINLVCLASGCIVGFSLNFAFSKGKLNNQRKLEEWQAQDAKLAASLVSDKEKQLEAKIATLETALKNALKKQI
;
A
#
# COMPACT_ATOMS: atom_id res chain seq x y z
N MET A 1 19.53 -17.28 4.80
CA MET A 1 19.12 -17.17 3.38
C MET A 1 17.67 -17.60 3.18
N ALA A 2 17.23 -18.71 3.79
CA ALA A 2 15.82 -19.13 3.78
C ALA A 2 14.85 -18.14 4.45
N ASP A 3 15.19 -17.58 5.62
CA ASP A 3 14.32 -16.60 6.32
C ASP A 3 14.03 -15.34 5.48
N TYR A 4 14.99 -14.90 4.68
CA TYR A 4 14.86 -13.68 3.87
C TYR A 4 13.92 -13.88 2.67
N GLU A 5 13.82 -15.12 2.17
CA GLU A 5 12.87 -15.46 1.11
C GLU A 5 11.45 -15.61 1.63
N GLU A 6 11.27 -16.21 2.82
CA GLU A 6 9.94 -16.31 3.45
C GLU A 6 9.36 -14.94 3.81
N GLU A 7 10.19 -14.02 4.29
CA GLU A 7 9.78 -12.65 4.60
C GLU A 7 9.41 -11.87 3.31
N ARG A 8 10.16 -12.06 2.21
CA ARG A 8 9.80 -11.52 0.89
C ARG A 8 8.52 -12.14 0.31
N LEU A 9 8.29 -13.43 0.50
CA LEU A 9 7.08 -14.11 0.03
C LEU A 9 5.85 -13.66 0.81
N SER A 10 5.95 -13.54 2.14
CA SER A 10 4.84 -13.09 2.99
C SER A 10 4.42 -11.65 2.68
N THR A 11 5.38 -10.75 2.46
CA THR A 11 5.14 -9.34 2.08
C THR A 11 4.57 -9.20 0.67
N ASN A 12 5.00 -10.02 -0.29
CA ASN A 12 4.41 -10.03 -1.63
C ASN A 12 2.97 -10.59 -1.65
N LEU A 13 2.68 -11.59 -0.82
CA LEU A 13 1.33 -12.16 -0.69
C LEU A 13 0.35 -11.18 -0.03
N THR A 14 0.79 -10.42 0.98
CA THR A 14 -0.03 -9.36 1.58
C THR A 14 -0.26 -8.19 0.63
N ASN A 15 0.73 -7.82 -0.19
CA ASN A 15 0.62 -6.74 -1.17
C ASN A 15 -0.34 -7.11 -2.33
N ARG A 16 -0.38 -8.36 -2.78
CA ARG A 16 -1.36 -8.84 -3.79
C ARG A 16 -2.82 -8.81 -3.30
N ARG A 17 -3.07 -8.89 -1.99
CA ARG A 17 -4.43 -8.82 -1.42
C ARG A 17 -5.05 -7.41 -1.47
N SER A 18 -4.24 -6.38 -1.74
CA SER A 18 -4.64 -4.97 -1.86
C SER A 18 -5.38 -4.64 -3.17
N GLY A 19 -5.42 -5.56 -4.13
CA GLY A 19 -5.95 -5.32 -5.48
C GLY A 19 -7.47 -5.10 -5.59
N ASN A 20 -8.26 -5.34 -4.53
CA ASN A 20 -9.73 -5.33 -4.64
C ASN A 20 -10.47 -4.57 -3.53
N SER A 21 -9.79 -3.79 -2.68
CA SER A 21 -10.41 -3.12 -1.53
C SER A 21 -11.40 -1.99 -1.91
N ARG A 22 -11.48 -1.63 -3.20
CA ARG A 22 -12.34 -0.56 -3.69
C ARG A 22 -13.78 -1.04 -3.98
N LEU A 23 -13.95 -2.29 -4.41
CA LEU A 23 -15.28 -2.86 -4.69
C LEU A 23 -16.20 -2.92 -3.45
N PRO A 24 -15.75 -3.44 -2.27
CA PRO A 24 -16.61 -3.46 -1.09
C PRO A 24 -16.89 -2.04 -0.58
N ALA A 25 -15.93 -1.13 -0.66
CA ALA A 25 -16.13 0.27 -0.27
C ALA A 25 -17.16 0.97 -1.19
N LEU A 26 -17.12 0.69 -2.49
CA LEU A 26 -18.06 1.24 -3.47
C LEU A 26 -19.47 0.67 -3.26
N LEU A 27 -19.60 -0.63 -3.01
CA LEU A 27 -20.88 -1.26 -2.68
C LEU A 27 -21.50 -0.67 -1.41
N VAL A 28 -20.70 -0.45 -0.36
CA VAL A 28 -21.15 0.18 0.89
C VAL A 28 -21.57 1.63 0.64
N ALA A 29 -20.80 2.40 -0.14
CA ALA A 29 -21.14 3.78 -0.47
C ALA A 29 -22.45 3.88 -1.27
N VAL A 30 -22.63 3.03 -2.28
CA VAL A 30 -23.87 2.97 -3.08
C VAL A 30 -25.04 2.53 -2.20
N GLY A 31 -24.84 1.54 -1.33
CA GLY A 31 -25.86 1.09 -0.37
C GLY A 31 -26.31 2.20 0.58
N LEU A 32 -25.38 2.97 1.14
CA LEU A 32 -25.68 4.14 1.98
C LEU A 32 -26.44 5.23 1.22
N LEU A 33 -26.09 5.47 -0.05
CA LEU A 33 -26.75 6.47 -0.89
C LEU A 33 -28.19 6.06 -1.23
N VAL A 34 -28.40 4.78 -1.57
CA VAL A 34 -29.75 4.23 -1.82
C VAL A 34 -30.59 4.25 -0.55
N LEU A 35 -30.02 3.86 0.60
CA LEU A 35 -30.71 3.87 1.89
C LEU A 35 -31.13 5.29 2.30
N THR A 36 -30.25 6.27 2.13
CA THR A 36 -30.57 7.68 2.44
C THR A 36 -31.64 8.24 1.51
N LEU A 37 -31.62 7.94 0.21
CA LEU A 37 -32.70 8.28 -0.73
C LEU A 37 -34.04 7.66 -0.31
N LEU A 38 -34.03 6.39 0.06
CA LEU A 38 -35.21 5.65 0.54
C LEU A 38 -35.81 6.26 1.81
N LEU A 39 -34.98 6.82 2.68
CA LEU A 39 -35.42 7.50 3.91
C LEU A 39 -35.92 8.91 3.64
N ILE A 40 -35.41 9.61 2.62
CA ILE A 40 -35.81 11.00 2.30
C ILE A 40 -37.21 11.08 1.71
N LEU A 41 -37.54 10.20 0.75
CA LEU A 41 -38.81 10.20 0.02
C LEU A 41 -40.08 10.16 0.91
N PRO A 42 -40.17 9.27 1.92
CA PRO A 42 -41.34 9.21 2.80
C PRO A 42 -41.27 10.18 3.99
N ASN A 43 -40.09 10.72 4.34
CA ASN A 43 -39.90 11.54 5.54
C ASN A 43 -39.78 13.04 5.25
N TRP A 44 -40.73 13.58 4.47
CA TRP A 44 -40.83 15.02 4.24
C TRP A 44 -41.45 15.81 5.40
N GLN A 45 -41.76 15.13 6.51
CA GLN A 45 -42.34 15.75 7.70
C GLN A 45 -41.41 16.82 8.28
N ILE A 46 -42.01 17.97 8.61
CA ILE A 46 -41.34 19.07 9.31
C ILE A 46 -41.17 18.64 10.76
N THR A 47 -39.94 18.71 11.25
CA THR A 47 -39.62 18.37 12.64
C THR A 47 -38.90 19.55 13.30
N SER A 48 -39.20 19.76 14.57
CA SER A 48 -38.55 20.78 15.40
C SER A 48 -37.21 20.27 15.88
N LEU A 49 -36.13 20.83 15.35
CA LEU A 49 -34.79 20.62 15.86
C LEU A 49 -34.50 21.71 16.89
N SER A 50 -34.29 21.31 18.14
CA SER A 50 -33.84 22.23 19.18
C SER A 50 -32.31 22.25 19.18
N ALA A 51 -31.73 23.38 18.78
CA ALA A 51 -30.28 23.60 18.85
C ALA A 51 -30.01 24.77 19.79
N PHE A 52 -29.32 24.49 20.89
CA PHE A 52 -29.04 25.46 21.96
C PHE A 52 -30.33 26.04 22.55
N THR A 53 -30.62 27.32 22.28
CA THR A 53 -31.80 28.05 22.79
C THR A 53 -32.88 28.30 21.74
N ASN A 54 -32.64 27.93 20.48
CA ASN A 54 -33.58 28.15 19.39
C ASN A 54 -34.15 26.85 18.84
N THR A 55 -35.43 26.91 18.45
CA THR A 55 -36.11 25.83 17.74
C THR A 55 -36.16 26.17 16.26
N PHE A 56 -35.56 25.31 15.44
CA PHE A 56 -35.62 25.39 14.00
C PHE A 56 -36.58 24.33 13.48
N GLN A 57 -37.55 24.74 12.68
CA GLN A 57 -38.41 23.82 11.96
C GLN A 57 -37.77 23.53 10.62
N MET A 58 -37.28 22.31 10.43
CA MET A 58 -36.71 21.86 9.17
C MET A 58 -37.28 20.51 8.78
N PRO A 59 -37.46 20.23 7.47
CA PRO A 59 -37.83 18.90 7.02
C PRO A 59 -36.74 17.88 7.37
N LEU A 60 -37.13 16.68 7.79
CA LEU A 60 -36.18 15.58 8.08
C LEU A 60 -35.26 15.27 6.89
N ALA A 61 -35.82 15.40 5.68
CA ALA A 61 -35.08 15.30 4.43
C ALA A 61 -33.86 16.24 4.38
N ALA A 62 -34.00 17.49 4.82
CA ALA A 62 -32.92 18.47 4.81
C ALA A 62 -31.79 18.09 5.79
N ILE A 63 -32.15 17.57 6.97
CA ILE A 63 -31.18 17.12 7.99
C ILE A 63 -30.36 15.94 7.46
N ASN A 64 -31.03 14.95 6.85
CA ASN A 64 -30.35 13.79 6.25
C ASN A 64 -29.41 14.21 5.11
N LEU A 65 -29.81 15.19 4.30
CA LEU A 65 -29.00 15.69 3.19
C LEU A 65 -27.74 16.41 3.68
N VAL A 66 -27.85 17.23 4.72
CA VAL A 66 -26.69 17.89 5.36
C VAL A 66 -25.75 16.86 5.99
N CYS A 67 -26.30 15.81 6.63
CA CYS A 67 -25.50 14.72 7.20
C CYS A 67 -24.76 13.92 6.12
N LEU A 68 -25.42 13.63 5.00
CA LEU A 68 -24.78 12.97 3.85
C LEU A 68 -23.67 13.85 3.25
N ALA A 69 -23.94 15.14 3.06
CA ALA A 69 -22.97 16.08 2.50
C ALA A 69 -21.71 16.19 3.37
N SER A 70 -21.86 16.30 4.69
CA SER A 70 -20.72 16.38 5.61
C SER A 70 -19.92 15.07 5.63
N GLY A 71 -20.59 13.91 5.61
CA GLY A 71 -19.95 12.60 5.47
C GLY A 71 -19.15 12.46 4.18
N CYS A 72 -19.70 12.91 3.05
CA CYS A 72 -19.02 12.92 1.75
C CYS A 72 -17.75 13.78 1.76
N ILE A 73 -17.80 14.98 2.35
CA ILE A 73 -16.64 15.88 2.43
C ILE A 73 -15.51 15.25 3.27
N VAL A 74 -15.85 14.69 4.43
CA VAL A 74 -14.87 14.03 5.31
C VAL A 74 -14.29 12.78 4.62
N GLY A 75 -15.14 11.96 4.02
CA GLY A 75 -14.73 10.76 3.28
C GLY A 75 -13.82 11.09 2.09
N PHE A 76 -14.15 12.13 1.32
CA PHE A 76 -13.32 12.58 0.20
C PHE A 76 -11.95 13.08 0.68
N SER A 77 -11.92 13.86 1.76
CA SER A 77 -10.68 14.40 2.34
C SER A 77 -9.75 13.28 2.82
N LEU A 78 -10.30 12.27 3.51
CA LEU A 78 -9.55 11.09 3.94
C LEU A 78 -9.03 10.28 2.76
N ASN A 79 -9.88 10.01 1.76
CA ASN A 79 -9.47 9.23 0.60
C ASN A 79 -8.35 9.94 -0.19
N PHE A 80 -8.43 11.26 -0.32
CA PHE A 80 -7.39 12.07 -0.94
C PHE A 80 -6.07 12.01 -0.16
N ALA A 81 -6.12 12.11 1.18
CA ALA A 81 -4.94 11.99 2.03
C ALA A 81 -4.30 10.60 1.94
N PHE A 82 -5.09 9.53 1.99
CA PHE A 82 -4.60 8.15 1.89
C PHE A 82 -4.04 7.82 0.49
N SER A 83 -4.62 8.38 -0.58
CA SER A 83 -4.14 8.17 -1.94
C SER A 83 -2.71 8.72 -2.13
N LYS A 84 -2.42 9.91 -1.58
CA LYS A 84 -1.06 10.48 -1.59
C LYS A 84 -0.06 9.65 -0.78
N GLY A 85 -0.48 9.11 0.37
CA GLY A 85 0.37 8.23 1.19
C GLY A 85 0.76 6.93 0.49
N LYS A 86 -0.19 6.31 -0.25
CA LYS A 86 0.08 5.06 -1.00
C LYS A 86 1.06 5.25 -2.15
N LEU A 87 0.95 6.36 -2.90
CA LEU A 87 1.87 6.68 -4.01
C LEU A 87 3.31 6.85 -3.54
N ASN A 88 3.53 7.50 -2.40
CA ASN A 88 4.87 7.71 -1.88
C ASN A 88 5.52 6.41 -1.37
N ASN A 89 4.73 5.52 -0.77
CA ASN A 89 5.23 4.23 -0.29
C ASN A 89 5.53 3.26 -1.44
N GLN A 90 4.75 3.29 -2.53
CA GLN A 90 5.03 2.47 -3.71
C GLN A 90 6.35 2.87 -4.39
N ARG A 91 6.60 4.18 -4.58
CA ARG A 91 7.85 4.66 -5.16
C ARG A 91 9.08 4.28 -4.32
N LYS A 92 8.98 4.41 -3.00
CA LYS A 92 10.07 3.99 -2.10
C LYS A 92 10.33 2.49 -2.19
N LEU A 93 9.28 1.67 -2.34
CA LEU A 93 9.43 0.23 -2.50
C LEU A 93 10.16 -0.12 -3.82
N GLU A 94 9.83 0.57 -4.91
CA GLU A 94 10.48 0.40 -6.21
C GLU A 94 11.96 0.84 -6.16
N GLU A 95 12.25 1.97 -5.51
CA GLU A 95 13.62 2.44 -5.30
C GLU A 95 14.45 1.45 -4.48
N TRP A 96 13.87 0.85 -3.43
CA TRP A 96 14.55 -0.12 -2.58
C TRP A 96 14.78 -1.44 -3.32
N GLN A 97 13.82 -1.90 -4.12
CA GLN A 97 13.99 -3.08 -4.97
C GLN A 97 15.07 -2.87 -6.04
N ALA A 98 15.14 -1.67 -6.63
CA ALA A 98 16.19 -1.34 -7.60
C ALA A 98 17.58 -1.28 -6.95
N GLN A 99 17.68 -0.81 -5.70
CA GLN A 99 18.94 -0.83 -4.94
C GLN A 99 19.35 -2.24 -4.54
N ASP A 100 18.42 -3.07 -4.10
CA ASP A 100 18.67 -4.49 -3.80
C ASP A 100 19.18 -5.25 -5.03
N ALA A 101 18.58 -5.01 -6.21
CA ALA A 101 19.02 -5.64 -7.45
C ALA A 101 20.45 -5.20 -7.84
N LYS A 102 20.79 -3.93 -7.61
CA LYS A 102 22.16 -3.43 -7.81
C LYS A 102 23.14 -4.05 -6.81
N LEU A 103 22.76 -4.18 -5.54
CA LEU A 103 23.60 -4.83 -4.53
C LEU A 103 23.83 -6.31 -4.86
N ALA A 104 22.80 -7.02 -5.30
CA ALA A 104 22.90 -8.42 -5.71
C ALA A 104 23.85 -8.57 -6.91
N ALA A 105 23.75 -7.70 -7.91
CA ALA A 105 24.66 -7.70 -9.06
C ALA A 105 26.11 -7.39 -8.66
N SER A 106 26.33 -6.44 -7.74
CA SER A 106 27.68 -6.16 -7.23
C SER A 106 28.26 -7.31 -6.41
N LEU A 107 27.43 -8.04 -5.64
CA LEU A 107 27.87 -9.20 -4.86
C LEU A 107 28.27 -10.38 -5.75
N VAL A 108 27.58 -10.60 -6.88
CA VAL A 108 27.96 -11.63 -7.85
C VAL A 108 29.30 -11.28 -8.51
N SER A 109 29.48 -10.02 -8.91
CA SER A 109 30.76 -9.52 -9.47
C SER A 109 31.93 -9.66 -8.49
N ASP A 110 31.73 -9.33 -7.20
CA ASP A 110 32.78 -9.49 -6.20
C ASP A 110 33.08 -10.97 -5.90
N LYS A 111 32.06 -11.84 -5.93
CA LYS A 111 32.24 -13.29 -5.79
C LYS A 111 33.04 -13.88 -6.95
N GLU A 112 32.77 -13.43 -8.18
CA GLU A 112 33.52 -13.84 -9.37
C GLU A 112 34.99 -13.40 -9.27
N LYS A 113 35.25 -12.14 -8.91
CA LYS A 113 36.63 -11.66 -8.67
C LYS A 113 37.35 -12.42 -7.58
N GLN A 114 36.65 -12.78 -6.51
CA GLN A 114 37.24 -13.55 -5.41
C GLN A 114 37.53 -14.99 -5.83
N LEU A 115 36.73 -15.57 -6.73
CA LEU A 115 37.00 -16.88 -7.34
C LEU A 115 38.18 -16.81 -8.31
N GLU A 116 38.26 -15.79 -9.17
CA GLU A 116 39.40 -15.56 -10.06
C GLU A 116 40.71 -15.40 -9.29
N ALA A 117 40.70 -14.60 -8.21
CA ALA A 117 41.87 -14.45 -7.35
C ALA A 117 42.29 -15.78 -6.72
N LYS A 118 41.34 -16.61 -6.26
CA LYS A 118 41.63 -17.93 -5.72
C LYS A 118 42.17 -18.90 -6.76
N ILE A 119 41.64 -18.88 -7.98
CA ILE A 119 42.13 -19.70 -9.10
C ILE A 119 43.57 -19.30 -9.44
N ALA A 120 43.87 -18.00 -9.58
CA ALA A 120 45.21 -17.52 -9.85
C ALA A 120 46.21 -17.90 -8.74
N THR A 121 45.76 -17.87 -7.48
CA THR A 121 46.58 -18.29 -6.33
C THR A 121 46.83 -19.81 -6.33
N LEU A 122 45.84 -20.60 -6.71
CA LEU A 122 45.98 -22.06 -6.83
C LEU A 122 46.83 -22.45 -8.03
N GLU A 123 46.73 -21.77 -9.17
CA GLU A 123 47.58 -22.00 -10.34
C GLU A 123 49.05 -21.66 -10.07
N THR A 124 49.30 -20.56 -9.34
CA THR A 124 50.66 -20.20 -8.92
C THR A 124 51.22 -21.19 -7.89
N ALA A 125 50.39 -21.64 -6.93
CA ALA A 125 50.77 -22.68 -5.99
C ALA A 125 51.08 -24.01 -6.70
N LEU A 126 50.29 -24.39 -7.70
CA LEU A 126 50.46 -25.63 -8.46
C LEU A 126 51.68 -25.58 -9.39
N LYS A 127 51.93 -24.44 -10.06
CA LYS A 127 53.17 -24.22 -10.82
C LYS A 127 54.41 -24.30 -9.93
N ASN A 128 54.35 -23.73 -8.72
CA ASN A 128 55.46 -23.80 -7.77
C ASN A 128 55.65 -25.21 -7.19
N ALA A 129 54.57 -25.96 -6.96
CA ALA A 129 54.64 -27.35 -6.53
C ALA A 129 55.22 -28.27 -7.62
N LEU A 130 54.81 -28.06 -8.88
CA LEU A 130 55.31 -28.84 -10.02
C LEU A 130 56.80 -28.56 -10.31
N LYS A 131 57.24 -27.29 -10.16
CA LYS A 131 58.66 -26.91 -10.28
C LYS A 131 59.57 -27.47 -9.19
N LYS A 132 58.99 -28.00 -8.10
CA LYS A 132 59.72 -28.54 -6.95
C LYS A 132 59.80 -30.07 -6.97
N GLN A 133 59.05 -30.72 -7.86
CA GLN A 133 59.08 -32.17 -8.10
C GLN A 133 59.96 -32.59 -9.29
N ILE A 134 60.44 -31.63 -10.09
CA ILE A 134 61.47 -31.79 -11.12
C ILE A 134 62.76 -31.18 -10.56
#